data_AF-A0A1Q5DBL8-F1
#
_entry.id   AF-A0A1Q5DBL8-F1
#
_cell.length_a   1.000
_cell.length_b   1.000
_cell.length_c   1.000
_cell.angle_alpha   90.00
_cell.angle_beta   90.00
_cell.angle_gamma   90.00
#
_symmetry.space_group_name_H-M   'P 1'
#
loop_
_entity.id
_entity.type
_entity.pdbx_description
1 polymer ?
#
loop_
_entity_poly.entity_id
_entity_poly.type
_entity_poly.pdbx_seq_one_letter_code
_entity_poly.pdbx_strand_id
1 'polypeptide(L)'
;MTERKPAGVSFESWVDQQIRESERQGDVSKLPGFGKPIEALSAPYDESWWIKSKMQREGVSVLPPALALRKEAEDVLAGLPEIRTEAQVRRVLSEVNDKIREAVRRPPPGPLLNLRPFDVDALVEQWREARAAS
;
A
#
# COMPACT_ATOMS: atom_id res chain seq x y z
N MET A 1 28.76 -6.20 8.63
CA MET A 1 29.75 -5.32 9.28
C MET A 1 30.90 -5.17 8.32
N THR A 2 31.17 -3.97 7.80
CA THR A 2 32.29 -3.74 6.88
C THR A 2 33.60 -3.67 7.66
N GLU A 3 34.59 -4.48 7.25
CA GLU A 3 35.93 -4.47 7.86
C GLU A 3 36.65 -3.16 7.56
N ARG A 4 37.34 -2.61 8.57
CA ARG A 4 38.14 -1.39 8.40
C ARG A 4 39.41 -1.70 7.60
N LYS A 5 39.87 -0.70 6.86
CA LYS A 5 41.11 -0.73 6.10
C LYS A 5 42.32 -1.12 6.98
N PRO A 6 43.12 -2.14 6.60
CA PRO A 6 44.37 -2.48 7.27
C PRO A 6 45.45 -1.40 7.07
N ALA A 7 46.33 -1.24 8.06
CA ALA A 7 47.48 -0.34 7.95
C ALA A 7 48.45 -0.82 6.85
N GLY A 8 48.99 0.11 6.05
CA GLY A 8 49.96 -0.19 4.99
C GLY A 8 49.38 -0.53 3.60
N VAL A 9 48.06 -0.69 3.48
CA VAL A 9 47.37 -0.88 2.18
C VAL A 9 46.94 0.48 1.63
N SER A 10 46.89 0.68 0.31
CA SER A 10 46.28 1.91 -0.26
C SER A 10 44.75 1.84 -0.14
N PHE A 11 44.06 2.99 -0.15
CA PHE A 11 42.60 2.99 -0.03
C PHE A 11 41.93 2.31 -1.24
N GLU A 12 42.42 2.63 -2.44
CA GLU A 12 42.00 2.02 -3.71
C GLU A 12 42.14 0.49 -3.69
N SER A 13 43.33 -0.02 -3.34
CA SER A 13 43.58 -1.48 -3.26
C SER A 13 42.71 -2.20 -2.24
N TRP A 14 42.36 -1.54 -1.12
CA TRP A 14 41.49 -2.13 -0.11
C TRP A 14 40.03 -2.20 -0.59
N VAL A 15 39.54 -1.13 -1.21
CA VAL A 15 38.18 -1.09 -1.79
C VAL A 15 38.03 -2.10 -2.92
N ASP A 16 39.02 -2.20 -3.81
CA ASP A 16 39.00 -3.17 -4.92
C ASP A 16 39.01 -4.63 -4.44
N GLN A 17 39.69 -4.91 -3.32
CA GLN A 17 39.67 -6.23 -2.70
C GLN A 17 38.28 -6.56 -2.16
N GLN A 18 37.63 -5.59 -1.51
CA GLN A 18 36.26 -5.74 -0.99
C GLN A 18 35.23 -5.94 -2.10
N ILE A 19 35.33 -5.17 -3.20
CA ILE A 19 34.43 -5.33 -4.36
C ILE A 19 34.57 -6.74 -4.96
N ARG A 20 35.80 -7.20 -5.23
CA ARG A 20 36.05 -8.56 -5.78
C ARG A 20 35.57 -9.67 -4.87
N GLU A 21 35.69 -9.49 -3.55
CA GLU A 21 35.22 -10.48 -2.59
C GLU A 21 33.68 -10.52 -2.57
N SER A 22 33.01 -9.37 -2.49
CA SER A 22 31.55 -9.28 -2.57
C SER A 22 30.98 -9.82 -3.89
N GLU A 23 31.63 -9.57 -5.03
CA GLU A 23 31.26 -10.17 -6.31
C GLU A 23 31.38 -11.71 -6.29
N ARG A 24 32.50 -12.25 -5.77
CA ARG A 24 32.71 -13.71 -5.65
C ARG A 24 31.70 -14.38 -4.72
N GLN A 25 31.29 -13.69 -3.64
CA GLN A 25 30.26 -14.17 -2.73
C GLN A 25 28.84 -14.05 -3.30
N GLY A 26 28.70 -13.36 -4.43
CA GLY A 26 27.43 -13.10 -5.09
C GLY A 26 26.57 -12.08 -4.36
N ASP A 27 27.16 -11.23 -3.52
CA ASP A 27 26.44 -10.19 -2.78
C ASP A 27 25.70 -9.25 -3.74
N VAL A 28 26.27 -9.01 -4.92
CA VAL A 28 25.68 -8.20 -6.00
C VAL A 28 24.66 -9.01 -6.81
N SER A 29 24.99 -10.26 -7.16
CA SER A 29 24.12 -11.10 -8.01
C SER A 29 22.87 -11.60 -7.30
N LYS A 30 22.88 -11.63 -5.96
CA LYS A 30 21.72 -11.98 -5.12
C LYS A 30 20.81 -10.78 -4.82
N LEU A 31 21.17 -9.56 -5.24
CA LEU A 31 20.34 -8.39 -4.97
C LEU A 31 18.99 -8.48 -5.68
N PRO A 32 17.90 -8.03 -5.03
CA PRO A 32 16.62 -7.84 -5.71
C PRO A 32 16.80 -6.87 -6.87
N GLY A 33 16.58 -7.36 -8.10
CA GLY A 33 16.73 -6.55 -9.31
C GLY A 33 17.98 -6.84 -10.14
N PHE A 34 18.91 -7.70 -9.66
CA PHE A 34 20.07 -8.06 -10.46
C PHE A 34 19.66 -8.70 -11.80
N GLY A 35 20.16 -8.13 -12.92
CA GLY A 35 19.82 -8.55 -14.28
C GLY A 35 18.39 -8.24 -14.73
N LYS A 36 17.56 -7.60 -13.89
CA LYS A 36 16.21 -7.18 -14.26
C LYS A 36 16.24 -5.76 -14.86
N PRO A 37 15.32 -5.43 -15.79
CA PRO A 37 15.15 -4.06 -16.26
C PRO A 37 14.89 -3.11 -15.09
N ILE A 38 15.39 -1.88 -15.19
CA ILE A 38 15.08 -0.82 -14.22
C ILE A 38 13.60 -0.49 -14.34
N GLU A 39 12.85 -0.69 -13.25
CA GLU A 39 11.45 -0.33 -13.18
C GLU A 39 11.28 1.19 -13.40
N ALA A 40 10.23 1.56 -14.14
CA ALA A 40 9.90 2.95 -14.44
C ALA A 40 10.97 3.76 -15.21
N LEU A 41 11.95 3.11 -15.86
CA LEU A 41 12.97 3.79 -16.67
C LEU A 41 12.38 4.64 -17.81
N SER A 42 11.24 4.23 -18.35
CA SER A 42 10.50 4.95 -19.41
C SER A 42 9.46 5.93 -18.87
N ALA A 43 9.26 6.00 -17.56
CA ALA A 43 8.32 6.95 -16.96
C ALA A 43 8.91 8.36 -16.95
N PRO A 44 8.08 9.42 -17.02
CA PRO A 44 8.54 10.79 -16.79
C PRO A 44 9.26 10.89 -15.44
N TYR A 45 10.38 11.61 -15.42
CA TYR A 45 11.14 11.81 -14.19
C TYR A 45 10.30 12.59 -13.17
N ASP A 46 10.19 12.04 -11.97
CA ASP A 46 9.47 12.62 -10.84
C ASP A 46 10.44 12.73 -9.67
N GLU A 47 10.73 13.95 -9.20
CA GLU A 47 11.65 14.19 -8.09
C GLU A 47 11.28 13.42 -6.80
N SER A 48 10.00 13.09 -6.64
CA SER A 48 9.45 12.37 -5.50
C SER A 48 9.37 10.84 -5.69
N TRP A 49 9.93 10.29 -6.77
CA TRP A 49 9.81 8.86 -7.13
C TRP A 49 10.18 7.92 -5.98
N TRP A 50 11.30 8.18 -5.30
CA TRP A 50 11.80 7.31 -4.23
C TRP A 50 10.95 7.40 -2.96
N ILE A 51 10.36 8.58 -2.69
CA ILE A 51 9.43 8.80 -1.59
C ILE A 51 8.16 7.99 -1.84
N LYS A 52 7.59 8.10 -3.05
CA LYS A 52 6.41 7.33 -3.47
C LYS A 52 6.66 5.83 -3.40
N SER A 53 7.79 5.35 -3.94
CA SER A 53 8.18 3.93 -3.82
C SER A 53 8.34 3.49 -2.37
N LYS A 54 8.92 4.32 -1.50
CA LYS A 54 9.06 4.00 -0.07
C LYS A 54 7.70 3.97 0.62
N MET A 55 6.86 4.97 0.40
CA MET A 55 5.50 5.01 0.94
C MET A 55 4.70 3.77 0.54
N GLN A 56 4.78 3.35 -0.73
CA GLN A 56 4.13 2.13 -1.21
C GLN A 56 4.69 0.87 -0.52
N ARG A 57 6.02 0.73 -0.41
CA ARG A 57 6.66 -0.41 0.26
C ARG A 57 6.29 -0.51 1.74
N GLU A 58 6.17 0.62 2.42
CA GLU A 58 5.83 0.69 3.85
C GLU A 58 4.31 0.74 4.09
N GLY A 59 3.48 0.70 3.04
CA GLY A 59 2.02 0.83 3.15
C GLY A 59 1.54 2.19 3.69
N VAL A 60 2.36 3.23 3.61
CA VAL A 60 2.03 4.57 4.10
C VAL A 60 1.24 5.32 3.04
N SER A 61 0.04 5.77 3.38
CA SER A 61 -0.78 6.60 2.52
C SER A 61 -1.27 7.84 3.27
N VAL A 62 -1.08 9.02 2.66
CA VAL A 62 -1.62 10.29 3.17
C VAL A 62 -2.77 10.70 2.27
N LEU A 63 -3.89 10.00 2.39
CA LEU A 63 -5.10 10.36 1.66
C LEU A 63 -5.75 11.57 2.32
N PRO A 64 -6.15 12.59 1.54
CA PRO A 64 -7.13 13.57 1.99
C PRO A 64 -8.35 12.88 2.60
N PRO A 65 -9.01 13.45 3.62
CA PRO A 65 -10.09 12.77 4.34
C PRO A 65 -11.21 12.24 3.43
N ALA A 66 -11.55 12.96 2.35
CA ALA A 66 -12.52 12.51 1.37
C ALA A 66 -12.08 11.25 0.59
N LEU A 67 -10.79 11.14 0.26
CA LEU A 67 -10.24 9.95 -0.39
C LEU A 67 -10.07 8.79 0.59
N ALA A 68 -9.74 9.08 1.85
CA ALA A 68 -9.68 8.08 2.90
C ALA A 68 -11.05 7.43 3.12
N LEU A 69 -12.13 8.23 3.17
CA LEU A 69 -13.49 7.70 3.33
C LEU A 69 -13.95 6.89 2.10
N ARG A 70 -13.56 7.29 0.88
CA ARG A 70 -13.79 6.49 -0.33
C ARG A 70 -13.10 5.14 -0.27
N LYS A 71 -11.81 5.13 0.10
CA LYS A 71 -11.06 3.90 0.27
C LYS A 71 -11.66 3.00 1.36
N GLU A 72 -12.06 3.58 2.50
CA GLU A 72 -12.71 2.82 3.57
C GLU A 72 -14.02 2.17 3.10
N ALA A 73 -14.84 2.90 2.34
CA ALA A 73 -16.07 2.37 1.75
C ALA A 73 -15.79 1.19 0.79
N GLU A 74 -14.77 1.30 -0.06
CA GLU A 74 -14.34 0.23 -0.97
C GLU A 74 -13.82 -0.99 -0.20
N ASP A 75 -12.93 -0.78 0.78
CA ASP A 75 -12.33 -1.85 1.59
C ASP A 75 -13.42 -2.61 2.39
N VAL A 76 -14.42 -1.90 2.93
CA VAL A 76 -15.57 -2.51 3.62
C VAL A 76 -16.40 -3.39 2.68
N LEU A 77 -16.71 -2.91 1.47
CA LEU A 77 -17.46 -3.71 0.50
C LEU A 77 -16.69 -4.97 0.08
N ALA A 78 -15.38 -4.85 -0.15
CA ALA A 78 -14.52 -5.97 -0.50
C ALA A 78 -14.39 -7.01 0.64
N GLY A 79 -14.46 -6.56 1.90
CA GLY A 79 -14.36 -7.42 3.08
C GLY A 79 -15.66 -8.11 3.50
N LEU A 80 -16.83 -7.71 2.97
CA LEU A 80 -18.12 -8.32 3.33
C LEU A 80 -18.15 -9.85 3.24
N PRO A 81 -17.59 -10.51 2.20
CA PRO A 81 -17.64 -11.96 2.06
C PRO A 81 -16.96 -12.72 3.23
N GLU A 82 -16.00 -12.09 3.91
CA GLU A 82 -15.26 -12.72 5.02
C GLU A 82 -16.04 -12.69 6.34
N ILE A 83 -16.98 -11.76 6.47
CA ILE A 83 -17.80 -11.58 7.68
C ILE A 83 -18.76 -12.76 7.86
N ARG A 84 -18.83 -13.27 9.09
CA ARG A 84 -19.58 -14.50 9.42
C ARG A 84 -21.01 -14.26 9.87
N THR A 85 -21.34 -13.04 10.31
CA THR A 85 -22.64 -12.73 10.91
C THR A 85 -23.27 -11.51 10.26
N GLU A 86 -24.58 -11.58 10.05
CA GLU A 86 -25.34 -10.46 9.50
C GLU A 86 -25.27 -9.22 10.39
N ALA A 87 -25.33 -9.40 11.72
CA ALA A 87 -25.25 -8.29 12.66
C ALA A 87 -23.96 -7.48 12.46
N GLN A 88 -22.84 -8.17 12.18
CA GLN A 88 -21.57 -7.52 11.88
C GLN A 88 -21.56 -6.84 10.51
N VAL A 89 -22.15 -7.45 9.46
CA VAL A 89 -22.32 -6.82 8.14
C VAL A 89 -23.11 -5.51 8.27
N ARG A 90 -24.27 -5.56 8.94
CA ARG A 90 -25.13 -4.40 9.17
C ARG A 90 -24.41 -3.30 9.94
N ARG A 91 -23.64 -3.68 10.96
CA ARG A 91 -22.86 -2.77 11.77
C ARG A 91 -21.82 -2.02 10.94
N VAL A 92 -20.94 -2.74 10.24
CA VAL A 92 -19.84 -2.11 9.48
C VAL A 92 -20.38 -1.20 8.37
N LEU A 93 -21.43 -1.63 7.66
CA LEU A 93 -22.08 -0.80 6.65
C LEU A 93 -22.73 0.46 7.25
N SER A 94 -23.32 0.35 8.44
CA SER A 94 -23.93 1.49 9.13
C SER A 94 -22.89 2.49 9.63
N GLU A 95 -21.75 2.00 10.16
CA GLU A 95 -20.63 2.84 10.60
C GLU A 95 -20.06 3.68 9.43
N VAL A 96 -19.89 3.08 8.24
CA VAL A 96 -19.49 3.83 7.04
C VAL A 96 -20.58 4.81 6.60
N ASN A 97 -21.86 4.41 6.66
CA ASN A 97 -22.96 5.31 6.34
C ASN A 97 -23.03 6.56 7.23
N ASP A 98 -22.74 6.42 8.52
CA ASP A 98 -22.70 7.54 9.44
C ASP A 98 -21.57 8.51 9.09
N LYS A 99 -20.38 7.98 8.75
CA LYS A 99 -19.26 8.79 8.24
C LYS A 99 -19.60 9.50 6.93
N ILE A 100 -20.26 8.82 5.99
CA ILE A 100 -20.72 9.43 4.74
C ILE A 100 -21.71 10.56 5.02
N ARG A 101 -22.70 10.35 5.89
CA ARG A 101 -23.67 11.39 6.26
C ARG A 101 -23.00 12.58 6.92
N GLU A 102 -22.04 12.35 7.82
CA GLU A 102 -21.27 13.42 8.44
C GLU A 102 -20.48 14.22 7.41
N ALA A 103 -19.75 13.55 6.52
CA ALA A 103 -18.95 14.18 5.48
C ALA A 103 -19.81 14.92 4.44
N VAL A 104 -21.04 14.48 4.17
CA VAL A 104 -22.00 15.22 3.33
C VAL A 104 -22.50 16.48 4.04
N ARG A 105 -22.79 16.40 5.34
CA ARG A 105 -23.25 17.56 6.14
C ARG A 105 -22.14 18.59 6.36
N ARG A 106 -20.90 18.12 6.53
CA ARG A 106 -19.70 18.93 6.77
C ARG A 106 -18.58 18.44 5.84
N PRO A 107 -18.54 18.93 4.59
CA PRO A 107 -17.55 18.52 3.61
C PRO A 107 -16.12 18.74 4.11
N PRO A 108 -15.30 17.67 4.21
CA PRO A 108 -13.90 17.84 4.58
C PRO A 108 -13.10 18.47 3.42
N PRO A 109 -11.93 19.07 3.70
CA PRO A 109 -11.05 19.59 2.66
C PRO A 109 -10.60 18.48 1.71
N GLY A 110 -10.62 18.76 0.41
CA GLY A 110 -10.18 17.82 -0.62
C GLY A 110 -11.12 17.73 -1.82
N PRO A 111 -10.91 16.73 -2.70
CA PRO A 111 -11.80 16.49 -3.82
C PRO A 111 -13.20 16.08 -3.35
N LEU A 112 -14.20 16.25 -4.21
CA LEU A 112 -15.59 15.86 -3.91
C LEU A 112 -15.66 14.41 -3.42
N LEU A 113 -16.47 14.16 -2.39
CA LEU A 113 -16.61 12.84 -1.78
C LEU A 113 -17.18 11.81 -2.75
N ASN A 114 -18.19 12.20 -3.53
CA ASN A 114 -18.89 11.36 -4.53
C ASN A 114 -19.31 9.97 -4.01
N LEU A 115 -19.70 9.87 -2.74
CA LEU A 115 -20.27 8.67 -2.13
C LEU A 115 -21.75 8.89 -1.82
N ARG A 116 -22.52 7.81 -1.93
CA ARG A 116 -23.88 7.73 -1.39
C ARG A 116 -23.88 6.71 -0.25
N PRO A 117 -24.69 6.91 0.79
CA PRO A 117 -24.89 5.88 1.81
C PRO A 117 -25.30 4.56 1.15
N PHE A 118 -24.72 3.46 1.63
CA PHE A 118 -25.06 2.11 1.26
C PHE A 118 -26.50 1.77 1.63
N ASP A 119 -27.16 1.03 0.75
CA ASP A 119 -28.38 0.30 1.07
C ASP A 119 -27.99 -0.97 1.84
N VAL A 120 -28.14 -0.90 3.18
CA VAL A 120 -27.69 -1.96 4.08
C VAL A 120 -28.51 -3.24 3.86
N ASP A 121 -29.81 -3.12 3.62
CA ASP A 121 -30.68 -4.29 3.44
C ASP A 121 -30.34 -4.99 2.12
N ALA A 122 -30.19 -4.24 1.03
CA ALA A 122 -29.81 -4.81 -0.26
C ALA A 122 -28.46 -5.54 -0.21
N LEU A 123 -27.46 -4.95 0.46
CA LEU A 123 -26.13 -5.56 0.59
C LEU A 123 -26.12 -6.78 1.53
N VAL A 124 -26.95 -6.78 2.57
CA VAL A 124 -27.11 -7.94 3.45
C VAL A 124 -27.73 -9.12 2.69
N GLU A 125 -28.76 -8.88 1.88
CA GLU A 125 -29.34 -9.95 1.06
C GLU A 125 -28.33 -10.50 0.06
N GLN A 126 -27.58 -9.65 -0.65
CA GLN A 126 -26.50 -10.08 -1.55
C GLN A 126 -25.44 -10.91 -0.82
N TRP A 127 -25.05 -10.51 0.39
CA TRP A 127 -24.10 -11.26 1.22
C TRP A 127 -24.66 -12.63 1.63
N ARG A 128 -25.93 -12.71 2.03
CA ARG A 128 -26.59 -13.99 2.37
C ARG A 128 -26.66 -14.92 1.15
N GLU A 129 -27.03 -14.41 -0.01
CA GLU A 129 -27.09 -15.17 -1.26
C GLU A 129 -25.71 -15.73 -1.65
N ALA A 130 -24.67 -14.89 -1.61
CA ALA A 130 -23.30 -15.31 -1.90
C ALA A 130 -22.80 -16.40 -0.94
N ARG A 131 -23.23 -16.35 0.33
CA ARG A 131 -22.90 -17.36 1.34
C ARG A 131 -23.69 -18.66 1.19
N ALA A 132 -24.93 -18.59 0.73
CA ALA A 132 -25.75 -19.77 0.44
C ALA A 132 -25.30 -20.52 -0.82
N ALA A 133 -24.66 -19.82 -1.75
CA ALA A 133 -24.10 -20.37 -2.98
C ALA A 133 -22.67 -20.95 -2.83
N SER A 134 -22.03 -20.79 -1.67
CA SER A 134 -20.68 -21.25 -1.34
C SER A 134 -20.69 -22.45 -0.41
#